data_AF-A0AA42T5Q9-F1
#
_entry.id   AF-A0AA42T5Q9-F1
#
_cell.length_a   1.000
_cell.length_b   1.000
_cell.length_c   1.000
_cell.angle_alpha   90.00
_cell.angle_beta   90.00
_cell.angle_gamma   90.00
#
_symmetry.space_group_name_H-M   'P 1'
#
loop_
_entity.id
_entity.type
_entity.pdbx_description
1 polymer ?
#
loop_
_entity_poly.entity_id
_entity_poly.type
_entity_poly.pdbx_seq_one_letter_code
_entity_poly.pdbx_strand_id
1 'polypeptide(L)'
;MNEDSDTAGTDVPSDQRIEQLERAGRLNRLLIFGLAGALLFNLIAWVLVAVLGSSGGADADEQAAMASMASVEALQKEIGTLQLQIAPLQQQIKDQQKLILLQAQQQVAPSAAEAVPEQGAEPRRQDRDNVRMVARTLIGQEHNYQHTLNALKNGMRELAGMTPGSRSWLDFYEESLAKPMADSQARVKALQQWSGEQTTP
;
A
#
# COMPACT_ATOMS: atom_id res chain seq x y z
N MET A 1 45.11 -14.45 -79.38
CA MET A 1 45.54 -13.05 -79.19
C MET A 1 44.49 -12.15 -79.81
N ASN A 2 43.88 -11.15 -79.17
CA ASN A 2 43.99 -10.57 -77.82
C ASN A 2 42.71 -9.75 -77.56
N GLU A 3 42.30 -9.67 -76.28
CA GLU A 3 41.80 -8.49 -75.52
C GLU A 3 40.69 -7.62 -76.17
N ASP A 4 39.60 -7.20 -75.54
CA ASP A 4 39.29 -7.02 -74.12
C ASP A 4 37.76 -6.89 -73.95
N SER A 5 37.31 -7.23 -72.74
CA SER A 5 36.02 -6.97 -72.14
C SER A 5 35.67 -5.47 -72.06
N ASP A 6 34.39 -5.10 -72.26
CA ASP A 6 33.81 -4.09 -71.38
C ASP A 6 32.28 -4.11 -71.30
N THR A 7 31.82 -4.03 -70.05
CA THR A 7 30.45 -3.95 -69.59
C THR A 7 29.88 -2.54 -69.77
N ALA A 8 28.72 -2.38 -70.40
CA ALA A 8 27.92 -1.16 -70.32
C ALA A 8 26.44 -1.55 -70.51
N GLY A 9 25.64 -1.63 -69.45
CA GLY A 9 25.17 -0.45 -68.74
C GLY A 9 23.92 0.05 -69.48
N THR A 10 22.75 -0.47 -69.11
CA THR A 10 21.47 0.07 -69.59
C THR A 10 21.29 1.47 -69.00
N ASP A 11 21.88 2.45 -69.67
CA ASP A 11 21.67 3.87 -69.45
C ASP A 11 20.24 4.20 -69.88
N VAL A 12 19.35 4.23 -68.89
CA VAL A 12 18.10 4.99 -69.02
C VAL A 12 18.51 6.43 -69.34
N PRO A 13 18.09 7.01 -70.47
CA PRO A 13 18.57 8.30 -70.93
C PRO A 13 18.40 9.35 -69.83
N SER A 14 19.45 10.15 -69.61
CA SER A 14 19.54 11.17 -68.56
C SER A 14 18.27 12.01 -68.47
N ASP A 15 17.68 12.35 -69.62
CA ASP A 15 16.53 13.22 -69.73
C ASP A 15 15.27 12.60 -69.12
N GLN A 16 15.07 11.29 -69.25
CA GLN A 16 13.94 10.59 -68.64
C GLN A 16 14.09 10.47 -67.11
N ARG A 17 15.33 10.43 -66.59
CA ARG A 17 15.58 10.45 -65.13
C ARG A 17 15.30 11.83 -64.53
N ILE A 18 15.67 12.91 -65.22
CA ILE A 18 15.41 14.27 -64.75
C ILE A 18 13.90 14.56 -64.67
N GLU A 19 13.13 14.18 -65.70
CA GLU A 19 11.67 14.37 -65.68
C GLU A 19 10.97 13.58 -64.56
N GLN A 20 11.44 12.37 -64.25
CA GLN A 20 10.92 11.57 -63.13
C GLN A 20 11.26 12.19 -61.77
N LEU A 21 12.46 12.76 -61.62
CA LEU A 21 12.90 13.43 -60.40
C LEU A 21 12.16 14.76 -60.17
N GLU A 22 11.88 15.53 -61.23
CA GLU A 22 11.06 16.74 -61.11
C GLU A 22 9.61 16.43 -60.72
N ARG A 23 9.04 15.36 -61.27
CA ARG A 23 7.68 14.90 -60.94
C ARG A 23 7.60 14.37 -59.51
N ALA A 24 8.58 13.57 -59.09
CA ALA A 24 8.69 13.05 -57.72
C ALA A 24 8.91 14.17 -56.70
N GLY A 25 9.75 15.16 -57.02
CA GLY A 25 9.99 16.33 -56.16
C GLY A 25 8.73 17.18 -55.95
N ARG A 26 7.93 17.36 -57.00
CA ARG A 26 6.65 18.11 -56.93
C ARG A 26 5.60 17.35 -56.10
N LEU A 27 5.51 16.03 -56.24
CA LEU A 27 4.59 15.18 -55.49
C LEU A 27 4.96 15.11 -53.99
N ASN A 28 6.24 14.97 -53.66
CA ASN A 28 6.70 14.97 -52.27
C ASN A 28 6.35 16.28 -51.55
N ARG A 29 6.54 17.42 -52.22
CA ARG A 29 6.20 18.73 -51.65
C ARG A 29 4.69 18.86 -51.39
N LEU A 30 3.86 18.30 -52.28
CA LEU A 30 2.40 18.30 -52.12
C LEU A 30 1.95 17.37 -50.98
N LEU A 31 2.58 16.21 -50.81
CA LEU A 31 2.33 15.30 -49.69
C LEU A 31 2.74 15.91 -48.35
N ILE A 32 3.87 16.61 -48.28
CA ILE A 32 4.32 17.30 -47.07
C ILE A 32 3.33 18.40 -46.67
N PHE A 33 2.84 19.19 -47.62
CA PHE A 33 1.81 20.21 -47.32
C PHE A 33 0.48 19.59 -46.91
N GLY A 34 0.08 18.46 -47.50
CA GLY A 34 -1.11 17.71 -47.09
C GLY A 34 -1.00 17.16 -45.66
N LEU A 35 0.14 16.56 -45.32
CA LEU A 35 0.41 16.05 -43.98
C LEU A 35 0.49 17.19 -42.93
N ALA A 36 1.18 18.28 -43.26
CA ALA A 36 1.25 19.45 -42.40
C ALA A 36 -0.14 20.07 -42.15
N GLY A 37 -0.99 20.12 -43.18
CA GLY A 37 -2.38 20.55 -43.06
C GLY A 37 -3.21 19.63 -42.17
N ALA A 38 -3.09 18.31 -42.33
CA ALA A 38 -3.80 17.33 -41.51
C ALA A 38 -3.37 17.40 -40.03
N LEU A 39 -2.07 17.56 -39.77
CA LEU A 39 -1.54 17.74 -38.41
C LEU A 39 -2.00 19.06 -37.79
N LEU A 40 -2.00 20.16 -38.54
CA LEU A 40 -2.49 21.44 -38.07
C LEU A 40 -3.99 21.38 -37.75
N PHE A 41 -4.77 20.76 -38.61
CA PHE A 41 -6.21 20.57 -38.39
C PHE A 41 -6.49 19.70 -37.15
N ASN A 42 -5.70 18.63 -36.96
CA ASN A 42 -5.80 17.79 -35.78
C ASN A 42 -5.47 18.56 -34.49
N LEU A 43 -4.43 19.40 -34.51
CA LEU A 43 -4.05 20.24 -33.38
C LEU A 43 -5.12 21.30 -33.08
N ILE A 44 -5.69 21.93 -34.11
CA ILE A 44 -6.81 22.88 -33.96
C ILE A 44 -8.03 22.18 -33.37
N ALA A 45 -8.36 20.97 -33.81
CA ALA A 45 -9.47 20.20 -33.24
C ALA A 45 -9.26 19.88 -31.76
N TRP A 46 -8.04 19.50 -31.36
CA TRP A 46 -7.68 19.28 -29.97
C TRP A 46 -7.80 20.55 -29.13
N VAL A 47 -7.32 21.69 -29.64
CA VAL A 47 -7.43 23.00 -28.97
C VAL A 47 -8.89 23.43 -28.85
N LEU A 48 -9.72 23.21 -29.89
CA LEU A 48 -11.14 23.53 -29.85
C LEU A 48 -11.87 22.73 -28.76
N VAL A 49 -11.58 21.43 -28.65
CA VAL A 49 -12.15 20.57 -27.60
C VAL A 49 -11.66 20.99 -26.21
N ALA A 50 -10.42 21.42 -26.06
CA ALA A 50 -9.92 21.93 -24.79
C ALA A 50 -10.60 23.26 -24.38
N VAL A 51 -10.78 24.18 -25.33
CA VAL A 51 -11.39 25.49 -25.08
C VAL A 51 -12.90 25.34 -24.82
N LEU A 52 -13.63 24.61 -25.67
CA LEU A 52 -15.07 24.37 -25.48
C LEU A 52 -15.36 23.39 -24.32
N GLY A 53 -14.51 22.38 -24.11
CA GLY A 53 -14.61 21.43 -23.00
C GLY A 53 -14.34 22.07 -21.63
N SER A 54 -13.51 23.12 -21.56
CA SER A 54 -13.35 23.90 -20.31
C SER A 54 -14.62 24.66 -19.91
N SER A 55 -15.49 24.99 -20.88
CA SER A 55 -16.74 25.71 -20.60
C SER A 55 -17.88 24.80 -20.11
N GLY A 56 -17.74 23.47 -20.22
CA GLY A 56 -18.60 22.47 -19.58
C GLY A 56 -17.98 21.81 -18.34
N GLY A 57 -16.77 22.23 -17.94
CA GLY A 57 -16.00 21.69 -16.82
C GLY A 57 -16.20 22.43 -15.49
N ALA A 58 -16.83 23.60 -15.49
CA ALA A 58 -17.09 24.37 -14.27
C ALA A 58 -17.91 23.57 -13.25
N ASP A 59 -18.97 22.88 -13.69
CA ASP A 59 -19.79 22.06 -12.80
C ASP A 59 -19.05 20.80 -12.33
N ALA A 60 -18.20 20.19 -13.16
CA ALA A 60 -17.47 18.96 -12.80
C ALA A 60 -16.30 19.24 -11.84
N ASP A 61 -15.57 20.34 -12.05
CA ASP A 61 -14.46 20.76 -11.17
C ASP A 61 -14.99 21.32 -9.84
N GLU A 62 -16.11 22.06 -9.85
CA GLU A 62 -16.76 22.56 -8.64
C GLU A 62 -17.42 21.43 -7.84
N GLN A 63 -17.99 20.42 -8.51
CA GLN A 63 -18.55 19.24 -7.86
C GLN A 63 -17.46 18.26 -7.37
N ALA A 64 -16.30 18.18 -8.03
CA ALA A 64 -15.13 17.49 -7.51
C ALA A 64 -14.50 18.23 -6.30
N ALA A 65 -14.47 19.56 -6.33
CA ALA A 65 -14.05 20.39 -5.20
C ALA A 65 -15.01 20.26 -4.00
N MET A 66 -16.32 20.24 -4.23
CA MET A 66 -17.32 20.00 -3.17
C MET A 66 -17.28 18.58 -2.63
N ALA A 67 -17.08 17.57 -3.49
CA ALA A 67 -16.93 16.17 -3.06
C ALA A 67 -15.66 15.95 -2.24
N SER A 68 -14.55 16.60 -2.61
CA SER A 68 -13.31 16.55 -1.83
C SER A 68 -13.47 17.29 -0.49
N MET A 69 -14.12 18.47 -0.44
CA MET A 69 -14.43 19.14 0.84
C MET A 69 -15.35 18.28 1.73
N ALA A 70 -16.39 17.67 1.17
CA ALA A 70 -17.27 16.77 1.92
C ALA A 70 -16.53 15.53 2.44
N SER A 71 -15.58 14.98 1.67
CA SER A 71 -14.72 13.89 2.14
C SER A 71 -13.81 14.34 3.28
N VAL A 72 -13.21 15.53 3.19
CA VAL A 72 -12.36 16.10 4.25
C VAL A 72 -13.16 16.36 5.53
N GLU A 73 -14.39 16.86 5.42
CA GLU A 73 -15.29 17.06 6.55
C GLU A 73 -15.72 15.73 7.17
N ALA A 74 -16.00 14.70 6.35
CA ALA A 74 -16.28 13.36 6.82
C ALA A 74 -15.09 12.74 7.56
N LEU A 75 -13.87 12.89 7.03
CA LEU A 75 -12.64 12.45 7.70
C LEU A 75 -12.40 13.21 9.01
N GLN A 76 -12.65 14.51 9.05
CA GLN A 76 -12.50 15.32 10.26
C GLN A 76 -13.50 14.91 11.35
N LYS A 77 -14.73 14.59 10.94
CA LYS A 77 -15.77 14.04 11.82
C LYS A 77 -15.37 12.65 12.33
N GLU A 78 -14.83 11.79 11.46
CA GLU A 78 -14.36 10.47 11.83
C GLU A 78 -13.19 10.55 12.83
N ILE A 79 -12.20 11.43 12.60
CA ILE A 79 -11.11 11.72 13.55
C ILE A 79 -11.67 12.18 14.89
N GLY A 80 -12.66 13.08 14.91
CA GLY A 80 -13.31 13.53 16.14
C GLY A 80 -14.00 12.39 16.88
N THR A 81 -14.71 11.50 16.17
CA THR A 81 -15.35 10.33 16.78
C THR A 81 -14.35 9.30 17.29
N LEU A 82 -13.25 9.08 16.57
CA LEU A 82 -12.16 8.21 17.00
C LEU A 82 -11.45 8.77 18.23
N GLN A 83 -11.22 10.09 18.28
CA GLN A 83 -10.63 10.76 19.44
C GLN A 83 -11.54 10.67 20.67
N LEU A 84 -12.86 10.75 20.48
CA LEU A 84 -13.88 10.51 21.50
C LEU A 84 -13.90 9.04 21.98
N GLN A 85 -13.52 8.07 21.15
CA GLN A 85 -13.37 6.67 21.56
C GLN A 85 -12.02 6.39 22.25
N ILE A 86 -10.96 7.12 21.91
CA ILE A 86 -9.64 6.96 22.56
C ILE A 86 -9.63 7.47 24.00
N ALA A 87 -10.35 8.56 24.29
CA ALA A 87 -10.44 9.13 25.64
C ALA A 87 -10.95 8.14 26.71
N PRO A 88 -12.09 7.43 26.54
CA PRO A 88 -12.56 6.46 27.52
C PRO A 88 -11.63 5.24 27.63
N LEU A 89 -11.00 4.82 26.53
CA LEU A 89 -10.02 3.71 26.54
C LEU A 89 -8.75 4.09 27.33
N GLN A 90 -8.22 5.30 27.16
CA GLN A 90 -7.10 5.78 27.97
C GLN A 90 -7.46 5.87 29.45
N GLN A 91 -8.68 6.31 29.76
CA GLN A 91 -9.17 6.38 31.14
C GLN A 91 -9.26 4.97 31.75
N GLN A 92 -9.81 4.01 31.01
CA GLN A 92 -9.90 2.62 31.43
C GLN A 92 -8.53 1.98 31.68
N ILE A 93 -7.53 2.30 30.86
CA ILE A 93 -6.14 1.84 31.07
C ILE A 93 -5.58 2.43 32.37
N LYS A 94 -5.79 3.73 32.64
CA LYS A 94 -5.35 4.37 33.89
C LYS A 94 -6.03 3.75 35.11
N ASP A 95 -7.33 3.48 35.02
CA ASP A 95 -8.10 2.87 36.10
C ASP A 95 -7.60 1.44 36.38
N GLN A 96 -7.36 0.64 35.34
CA GLN A 96 -6.76 -0.68 35.50
C GLN A 96 -5.34 -0.61 36.10
N GLN A 97 -4.51 0.34 35.68
CA GLN A 97 -3.17 0.53 36.24
C GLN A 97 -3.23 0.91 37.72
N LYS A 98 -4.20 1.72 38.13
CA LYS A 98 -4.43 2.09 39.54
C LYS A 98 -4.84 0.87 40.38
N LEU A 99 -5.69 -0.01 39.84
CA LEU A 99 -6.08 -1.26 40.52
C LEU A 99 -4.87 -2.19 40.71
N ILE A 100 -4.03 -2.35 39.68
CA ILE A 100 -2.79 -3.13 39.77
C ILE A 100 -1.85 -2.56 40.83
N LEU A 101 -1.70 -1.23 40.89
CA LEU A 101 -0.87 -0.57 41.90
C LEU A 101 -1.40 -0.79 43.33
N LEU A 102 -2.72 -0.73 43.50
CA LEU A 102 -3.37 -0.94 44.80
C LEU A 102 -3.21 -2.39 45.28
N GLN A 103 -3.36 -3.35 44.37
CA GLN A 103 -3.15 -4.77 44.64
C GLN A 103 -1.69 -5.07 44.98
N ALA A 104 -0.73 -4.49 44.24
CA ALA A 104 0.70 -4.63 44.53
C ALA A 104 1.07 -4.03 45.90
N GLN A 105 0.45 -2.91 46.30
CA GLN A 105 0.68 -2.29 47.61
C GLN A 105 0.15 -3.15 48.77
N GLN A 106 -0.92 -3.93 48.55
CA GLN A 106 -1.47 -4.86 49.53
C GLN A 106 -0.61 -6.13 49.73
N GLN A 107 0.27 -6.47 48.78
CA GLN A 107 1.16 -7.63 48.87
C GLN A 107 2.46 -7.37 49.66
N VAL A 108 2.76 -6.12 50.04
CA VAL A 108 4.04 -5.75 50.69
C VAL A 108 3.92 -5.54 52.21
N ALA A 109 2.79 -5.87 52.85
CA ALA A 109 2.74 -5.91 54.31
C ALA A 109 3.49 -7.15 54.83
N PRO A 110 4.60 -7.03 55.58
CA PRO A 110 5.34 -8.18 56.07
C PRO A 110 4.55 -8.86 57.20
N SER A 111 4.14 -10.11 56.98
CA SER A 111 3.72 -11.00 58.06
C SER A 111 4.93 -11.36 58.90
N ALA A 112 5.10 -10.66 60.02
CA ALA A 112 5.89 -11.12 61.14
C ALA A 112 5.04 -12.09 61.98
N ALA A 113 5.28 -13.40 61.86
CA ALA A 113 5.18 -14.41 62.93
C ALA A 113 5.27 -15.84 62.34
N GLU A 114 6.41 -16.47 62.62
CA GLU A 114 6.70 -17.89 62.87
C GLU A 114 5.71 -19.02 62.49
N ALA A 115 6.30 -20.06 61.85
CA ALA A 115 6.11 -21.49 62.07
C ALA A 115 5.12 -22.34 61.21
N VAL A 116 5.73 -23.17 60.33
CA VAL A 116 5.36 -24.53 59.84
C VAL A 116 4.14 -24.70 58.88
N PRO A 117 4.05 -25.77 58.05
CA PRO A 117 4.33 -25.65 56.62
C PRO A 117 3.21 -26.21 55.74
N GLU A 118 2.26 -25.42 55.23
CA GLU A 118 1.41 -25.87 54.08
C GLU A 118 0.98 -24.73 53.13
N GLN A 119 1.45 -23.50 53.34
CA GLN A 119 0.91 -22.31 52.65
C GLN A 119 1.67 -21.91 51.36
N GLY A 120 2.64 -22.69 50.91
CA GLY A 120 3.42 -22.37 49.72
C GLY A 120 2.70 -22.56 48.37
N ALA A 121 1.48 -23.10 48.34
CA ALA A 121 0.78 -23.48 47.10
C ALA A 121 -0.13 -22.38 46.53
N GLU A 122 -0.79 -21.58 47.37
CA GLU A 122 -1.73 -20.53 46.95
C GLU A 122 -1.06 -19.35 46.21
N PRO A 123 0.04 -18.73 46.70
CA PRO A 123 0.69 -17.64 45.97
C PRO A 123 1.27 -18.12 44.62
N ARG A 124 1.82 -19.35 44.57
CA ARG A 124 2.29 -19.97 43.32
C ARG A 124 1.17 -20.25 42.31
N ARG A 125 -0.06 -20.54 42.76
CA ARG A 125 -1.22 -20.72 41.87
C ARG A 125 -1.67 -19.39 41.28
N GLN A 126 -1.78 -18.35 42.09
CA GLN A 126 -2.13 -17.00 41.62
C GLN A 126 -1.14 -16.46 40.59
N ASP A 127 0.17 -16.60 40.83
CA ASP A 127 1.19 -16.16 39.87
C ASP A 127 1.06 -16.88 38.52
N ARG A 128 0.80 -18.19 38.53
CA ARG A 128 0.58 -18.99 37.32
C ARG A 128 -0.68 -18.55 36.57
N ASP A 129 -1.75 -18.22 37.27
CA ASP A 129 -3.00 -17.76 36.64
C ASP A 129 -2.85 -16.34 36.06
N ASN A 130 -2.15 -15.44 36.75
CA ASN A 130 -1.81 -14.10 36.26
C ASN A 130 -0.99 -14.18 34.96
N VAL A 131 0.02 -15.03 34.95
CA VAL A 131 0.85 -15.31 33.77
C VAL A 131 0.01 -15.80 32.59
N ARG A 132 -0.93 -16.73 32.80
CA ARG A 132 -1.80 -17.23 31.72
C ARG A 132 -2.69 -16.13 31.16
N MET A 133 -3.19 -15.25 32.01
CA MET A 133 -3.99 -14.10 31.59
C MET A 133 -3.17 -13.14 30.71
N VAL A 134 -1.95 -12.84 31.13
CA VAL A 134 -1.01 -12.01 30.36
C VAL A 134 -0.66 -12.69 29.03
N ALA A 135 -0.31 -13.98 29.04
CA ALA A 135 0.00 -14.75 27.84
C ALA A 135 -1.17 -14.74 26.84
N ARG A 136 -2.39 -14.98 27.31
CA ARG A 136 -3.60 -14.95 26.47
C ARG A 136 -3.81 -13.57 25.84
N THR A 137 -3.61 -12.51 26.61
CA THR A 137 -3.75 -11.14 26.12
C THR A 137 -2.70 -10.83 25.04
N LEU A 138 -1.43 -11.19 25.26
CA LEU A 138 -0.36 -10.98 24.29
C LEU A 138 -0.55 -11.81 23.02
N ILE A 139 -0.97 -13.07 23.16
CA ILE A 139 -1.31 -13.94 22.01
C ILE A 139 -2.47 -13.32 21.21
N GLY A 140 -3.49 -12.78 21.88
CA GLY A 140 -4.59 -12.08 21.22
C GLY A 140 -4.14 -10.85 20.43
N GLN A 141 -3.23 -10.05 20.99
CA GLN A 141 -2.64 -8.90 20.28
C GLN A 141 -1.87 -9.34 19.03
N GLU A 142 -1.11 -10.42 19.15
CA GLU A 142 -0.32 -10.96 18.04
C GLU A 142 -1.23 -11.50 16.92
N HIS A 143 -2.33 -12.17 17.26
CA HIS A 143 -3.34 -12.58 16.27
C HIS A 143 -4.00 -11.38 15.57
N ASN A 144 -4.32 -10.31 16.31
CA ASN A 144 -4.85 -9.09 15.70
C ASN A 144 -3.84 -8.46 14.74
N TYR A 145 -2.56 -8.43 15.11
CA TYR A 145 -1.48 -7.98 14.24
C TYR A 145 -1.39 -8.80 12.94
N GLN A 146 -1.46 -10.14 13.03
CA GLN A 146 -1.50 -11.03 11.86
C GLN A 146 -2.71 -10.75 10.97
N HIS A 147 -3.88 -10.49 11.56
CA HIS A 147 -5.08 -10.15 10.81
C HIS A 147 -4.88 -8.86 10.01
N THR A 148 -4.33 -7.81 10.64
CA THR A 148 -4.02 -6.55 9.97
C THR A 148 -3.02 -6.72 8.83
N LEU A 149 -1.95 -7.49 9.02
CA LEU A 149 -0.97 -7.76 7.94
C LEU A 149 -1.61 -8.50 6.76
N ASN A 150 -2.50 -9.45 7.02
CA ASN A 150 -3.23 -10.15 5.95
C ASN A 150 -4.20 -9.23 5.22
N ALA A 151 -4.94 -8.39 5.96
CA ALA A 151 -5.83 -7.39 5.35
C ALA A 151 -5.04 -6.41 4.46
N LEU A 152 -3.90 -5.93 4.94
CA LEU A 152 -3.00 -5.06 4.16
C LEU A 152 -2.49 -5.76 2.91
N LYS A 153 -2.01 -7.00 3.02
CA LYS A 153 -1.57 -7.82 1.87
C LYS A 153 -2.68 -7.94 0.83
N ASN A 154 -3.90 -8.26 1.26
CA ASN A 154 -5.04 -8.42 0.36
C ASN A 154 -5.44 -7.10 -0.30
N GLY A 155 -5.53 -6.01 0.46
CA GLY A 155 -5.86 -4.69 -0.08
C GLY A 155 -4.84 -4.20 -1.11
N MET A 156 -3.54 -4.41 -0.86
CA MET A 156 -2.50 -4.08 -1.85
C MET A 156 -2.63 -4.91 -3.13
N ARG A 157 -2.97 -6.20 -3.00
CA ARG A 157 -3.19 -7.08 -4.15
C ARG A 157 -4.40 -6.66 -4.98
N GLU A 158 -5.48 -6.26 -4.33
CA GLU A 158 -6.67 -5.73 -5.00
C GLU A 158 -6.35 -4.42 -5.75
N LEU A 159 -5.63 -3.50 -5.10
CA LEU A 159 -5.20 -2.24 -5.71
C LEU A 159 -4.29 -2.47 -6.94
N ALA A 160 -3.39 -3.45 -6.84
CA ALA A 160 -2.52 -3.82 -7.95
C ALA A 160 -3.29 -4.49 -9.11
N GLY A 161 -4.39 -5.18 -8.81
CA GLY A 161 -5.31 -5.70 -9.82
C GLY A 161 -6.07 -4.60 -10.58
N MET A 162 -6.31 -3.45 -9.92
CA MET A 162 -7.05 -2.32 -10.50
C MET A 162 -6.19 -1.40 -11.38
N THR A 163 -4.86 -1.39 -11.20
CA THR A 163 -3.96 -0.45 -11.91
C THR A 163 -3.06 -1.20 -12.91
N PRO A 164 -3.20 -0.97 -14.25
CA PRO A 164 -2.38 -1.63 -15.26
C PRO A 164 -0.88 -1.40 -15.03
N GLY A 165 -0.09 -2.47 -14.96
CA GLY A 165 1.37 -2.40 -14.80
C GLY A 165 1.92 -2.39 -13.36
N SER A 166 1.08 -2.33 -12.33
CA SER A 166 1.48 -2.21 -10.92
C SER A 166 1.93 -3.53 -10.24
N ARG A 167 1.99 -4.64 -10.98
CA ARG A 167 2.32 -5.98 -10.45
C ARG A 167 3.76 -6.09 -9.94
N SER A 168 4.69 -5.34 -10.50
CA SER A 168 6.11 -5.42 -10.14
C SER A 168 6.43 -4.92 -8.73
N TRP A 169 5.57 -4.07 -8.15
CA TRP A 169 5.76 -3.59 -6.77
C TRP A 169 5.24 -4.60 -5.73
N LEU A 170 4.32 -5.48 -6.12
CA LEU A 170 3.67 -6.42 -5.22
C LEU A 170 4.66 -7.45 -4.64
N ASP A 171 5.57 -7.94 -5.47
CA ASP A 171 6.59 -8.92 -5.06
C ASP A 171 7.50 -8.37 -3.94
N PHE A 172 7.92 -7.11 -4.06
CA PHE A 172 8.74 -6.44 -3.03
C PHE A 172 7.99 -6.31 -1.69
N TYR A 173 6.69 -6.02 -1.73
CA TYR A 173 5.89 -5.88 -0.51
C TYR A 173 5.53 -7.22 0.11
N GLU A 174 5.28 -8.26 -0.69
CA GLU A 174 5.06 -9.61 -0.16
C GLU A 174 6.24 -10.09 0.67
N GLU A 175 7.46 -9.88 0.17
CA GLU A 175 8.66 -10.17 0.93
C GLU A 175 8.75 -9.30 2.20
N SER A 176 8.40 -8.02 2.10
CA SER A 176 8.39 -7.09 3.25
C SER A 176 7.41 -7.49 4.36
N LEU A 177 6.28 -8.12 4.00
CA LEU A 177 5.25 -8.57 4.94
C LEU A 177 5.46 -9.99 5.45
N ALA A 178 6.19 -10.83 4.71
CA ALA A 178 6.46 -12.21 5.10
C ALA A 178 7.27 -12.29 6.40
N LYS A 179 8.30 -11.45 6.53
CA LYS A 179 9.14 -11.39 7.74
C LYS A 179 8.36 -11.04 9.01
N PRO A 180 7.64 -9.90 9.11
CA PRO A 180 6.88 -9.57 10.30
C PRO A 180 5.78 -10.59 10.61
N MET A 181 5.22 -11.25 9.60
CA MET A 181 4.25 -12.34 9.80
C MET A 181 4.91 -13.60 10.41
N ALA A 182 6.10 -13.97 9.94
CA ALA A 182 6.86 -15.07 10.52
C ALA A 182 7.30 -14.77 11.96
N ASP A 183 7.80 -13.56 12.21
CA ASP A 183 8.21 -13.11 13.55
C ASP A 183 7.02 -13.11 14.52
N SER A 184 5.85 -12.68 14.03
CA SER A 184 4.59 -12.73 14.76
C SER A 184 4.21 -14.15 15.19
N GLN A 185 4.23 -15.10 14.26
CA GLN A 185 3.94 -16.50 14.54
C GLN A 185 4.96 -17.13 15.50
N ALA A 186 6.24 -16.73 15.39
CA ALA A 186 7.27 -17.15 16.32
C ALA A 186 6.99 -16.65 17.75
N ARG A 187 6.58 -15.38 17.90
CA ARG A 187 6.18 -14.82 19.21
C ARG A 187 4.99 -15.54 19.81
N VAL A 188 3.96 -15.89 19.02
CA VAL A 188 2.83 -16.70 19.51
C VAL A 188 3.32 -18.04 20.07
N LYS A 189 4.18 -18.75 19.34
CA LYS A 189 4.72 -20.04 19.79
C LYS A 189 5.54 -19.90 21.08
N ALA A 190 6.38 -18.87 21.16
CA ALA A 190 7.16 -18.59 22.36
C ALA A 190 6.26 -18.28 23.57
N LEU A 191 5.20 -17.49 23.39
CA LEU A 191 4.24 -17.16 24.45
C LEU A 191 3.43 -18.39 24.89
N GLN A 192 3.06 -19.28 23.96
CA GLN A 192 2.40 -20.55 24.28
C GLN A 192 3.30 -21.45 25.12
N GLN A 193 4.57 -21.60 24.73
CA GLN A 193 5.57 -22.36 25.48
C GLN A 193 5.80 -21.76 26.87
N TRP A 194 6.05 -20.45 26.95
CA TRP A 194 6.24 -19.74 28.22
C TRP A 194 5.05 -19.89 29.18
N SER A 195 3.83 -19.84 28.65
CA SER A 195 2.62 -20.05 29.45
C SER A 195 2.46 -21.51 29.90
N GLY A 196 2.93 -22.47 29.09
CA GLY A 196 2.88 -23.91 29.37
C GLY A 196 3.94 -24.37 30.36
N GLU A 197 5.17 -23.87 30.25
CA GLU A 197 6.28 -24.16 31.16
C GLU A 197 5.93 -23.81 32.61
N GLN A 198 5.19 -22.72 32.80
CA GLN A 198 4.73 -22.27 34.11
C GLN A 198 3.61 -23.13 34.71
N THR A 199 3.05 -24.08 33.94
CA THR A 199 2.05 -25.03 34.44
C THR A 199 2.65 -26.32 34.99
N THR A 200 3.92 -26.61 34.72
CA THR A 200 4.60 -27.84 35.17
C THR A 200 4.80 -27.81 36.71
N PRO A 201 4.43 -28.87 37.44
CA PRO A 201 4.51 -28.91 38.91
C PRO A 201 5.94 -28.80 39.45
#